data_AF-A0A367ILC3-F1
#
_entry.id   AF-A0A367ILC3-F1
#
_cell.length_a   1.000
_cell.length_b   1.000
_cell.length_c   1.000
_cell.angle_alpha   90.00
_cell.angle_beta   90.00
_cell.angle_gamma   90.00
#
_symmetry.space_group_name_H-M   'P 1'
#
loop_
_entity.id
_entity.type
_entity.pdbx_description
1 polymer ?
#
loop_
_entity_poly.entity_id
_entity_poly.type
_entity_poly.pdbx_seq_one_letter_code
_entity_poly.pdbx_strand_id
1 'polypeptide(L)'
;MSVEVIYIVVAVFCSVATLLITSQVIKNPNRLRMFVMFYSIVTLPATVINALAAERVLDLKVDVLIFLISTLLKVVSHFLMILSVGHRLRLDQASWNHPLILFGSVFLVITVVAILLQLIFVTTHFKVFEKTTSLFYSFVVGLIAAIFADAFAFTYTFLPLMQWKRENRENEGNARNTAIGLWFFVTQWTCYTIQVALYLWFMISYDWDYFVILLAIEYSIRFIQNLLYTWRPPKIIVNFLTTRICTSNTSTVVDLSHTTPPTGSKKLVSETYNEQTYIEYETASKDLSGQISTYSDIRRSESNVSIVPNNHY
;
A
#
# COMPACT_ATOMS: atom_id res chain seq x y z
N MET A 1 -5.12 5.62 -34.38
CA MET A 1 -4.93 4.24 -33.86
C MET A 1 -6.31 3.70 -33.54
N SER A 2 -6.70 2.53 -34.06
CA SER A 2 -8.03 1.96 -33.75
C SER A 2 -8.07 1.47 -32.30
N VAL A 3 -9.28 1.38 -31.74
CA VAL A 3 -9.53 0.87 -30.37
C VAL A 3 -8.98 -0.56 -30.21
N GLU A 4 -9.14 -1.39 -31.22
CA GLU A 4 -8.60 -2.76 -31.28
C GLU A 4 -7.08 -2.79 -31.08
N VAL A 5 -6.35 -1.90 -31.77
CA VAL A 5 -4.88 -1.82 -31.63
C VAL A 5 -4.48 -1.41 -30.22
N ILE A 6 -5.24 -0.51 -29.56
CA ILE A 6 -5.00 -0.16 -28.15
C ILE A 6 -5.10 -1.41 -27.28
N TYR A 7 -6.15 -2.22 -27.42
CA TYR A 7 -6.34 -3.40 -26.59
C TYR A 7 -5.32 -4.50 -26.82
N ILE A 8 -4.94 -4.75 -28.07
CA ILE A 8 -3.89 -5.73 -28.37
C ILE A 8 -2.58 -5.30 -27.69
N VAL A 9 -2.23 -4.02 -27.80
CA VAL A 9 -1.03 -3.47 -27.14
C VAL A 9 -1.14 -3.60 -25.61
N VAL A 10 -2.29 -3.30 -25.02
CA VAL A 10 -2.51 -3.43 -23.57
C VAL A 10 -2.44 -4.90 -23.13
N ALA A 11 -3.09 -5.82 -23.84
CA ALA A 11 -3.06 -7.25 -23.52
C ALA A 11 -1.65 -7.83 -23.62
N VAL A 12 -0.89 -7.45 -24.66
CA VAL A 12 0.53 -7.82 -24.80
C VAL A 12 1.35 -7.24 -23.64
N PHE A 13 1.19 -5.96 -23.33
CA PHE A 13 1.86 -5.32 -22.21
C PHE A 13 1.56 -6.03 -20.88
N CYS A 14 0.29 -6.28 -20.57
CA CYS A 14 -0.14 -6.98 -19.35
C CYS A 14 0.41 -8.42 -19.28
N SER A 15 0.47 -9.11 -20.42
CA SER A 15 1.06 -10.46 -20.50
C SER A 15 2.55 -10.43 -20.19
N VAL A 16 3.31 -9.54 -20.85
CA VAL A 16 4.74 -9.35 -20.61
C VAL A 16 4.98 -8.94 -19.15
N ALA A 17 4.18 -8.02 -18.61
CA ALA A 17 4.28 -7.59 -17.23
C ALA A 17 4.04 -8.75 -16.26
N THR A 18 3.02 -9.58 -16.49
CA THR A 18 2.75 -10.78 -15.68
C THR A 18 3.95 -11.73 -15.68
N LEU A 19 4.56 -11.97 -16.84
CA LEU A 19 5.73 -12.84 -16.97
C LEU A 19 6.94 -12.27 -16.22
N LEU A 20 7.20 -10.96 -16.34
CA LEU A 20 8.29 -10.30 -15.64
C LEU A 20 8.09 -10.35 -14.11
N ILE A 21 6.86 -10.08 -13.65
CA ILE A 21 6.49 -10.18 -12.23
C ILE A 21 6.75 -11.59 -11.73
N THR A 22 6.22 -12.59 -12.43
CA THR A 22 6.36 -14.00 -12.08
C THR A 22 7.83 -14.42 -12.03
N SER A 23 8.62 -14.06 -13.03
CA SER A 23 10.07 -14.33 -13.06
C SER A 23 10.78 -13.72 -11.86
N GLN A 24 10.45 -12.47 -11.51
CA GLN A 24 11.05 -11.78 -10.38
C GLN A 24 10.65 -12.38 -9.04
N VAL A 25 9.41 -12.84 -8.90
CA VAL A 25 8.91 -13.54 -7.71
C VAL A 25 9.62 -14.87 -7.53
N ILE A 26 9.79 -15.66 -8.60
CA ILE A 26 10.52 -16.93 -8.55
C ILE A 26 11.97 -16.73 -8.10
N LYS A 27 12.63 -15.68 -8.60
CA LYS A 27 14.02 -15.37 -8.23
C LYS A 27 14.16 -14.87 -6.79
N ASN A 28 13.18 -14.10 -6.30
CA ASN A 28 13.24 -13.46 -5.00
C ASN A 28 11.85 -13.43 -4.35
N PRO A 29 11.38 -14.57 -3.82
CA PRO A 29 10.03 -14.69 -3.29
C PRO A 29 9.88 -13.79 -2.05
N ASN A 30 8.78 -13.05 -2.01
CA ASN A 30 8.36 -12.25 -0.86
C ASN A 30 6.83 -12.27 -0.84
N ARG A 31 6.21 -12.26 0.34
CA ARG A 31 4.75 -12.22 0.50
C ARG A 31 4.09 -11.11 -0.34
N LEU A 32 4.65 -9.90 -0.36
CA LEU A 32 4.13 -8.80 -1.19
C LEU A 32 4.20 -9.15 -2.68
N ARG A 33 5.31 -9.76 -3.13
CA ARG A 33 5.50 -10.15 -4.53
C ARG A 33 4.60 -11.31 -4.92
N MET A 34 4.49 -12.33 -4.07
CA MET A 34 3.58 -13.47 -4.26
C MET A 34 2.14 -12.99 -4.41
N PHE A 35 1.76 -12.00 -3.61
CA PHE A 35 0.45 -11.36 -3.69
C PHE A 35 0.25 -10.62 -5.01
N VAL A 36 1.20 -9.77 -5.41
CA VAL A 36 1.18 -9.05 -6.69
C VAL A 36 1.15 -10.01 -7.89
N MET A 37 1.88 -11.13 -7.81
CA MET A 37 1.87 -12.19 -8.81
C MET A 37 0.49 -12.84 -8.92
N PHE A 38 -0.09 -13.28 -7.80
CA PHE A 38 -1.44 -13.85 -7.78
C PHE A 38 -2.46 -12.88 -8.38
N TYR A 39 -2.43 -11.63 -7.94
CA TYR A 39 -3.31 -10.59 -8.48
C TYR A 39 -3.12 -10.38 -9.99
N SER A 40 -1.87 -10.37 -10.48
CA SER A 40 -1.57 -10.23 -11.91
C SER A 40 -2.10 -11.42 -12.73
N ILE A 41 -1.93 -12.65 -12.23
CA ILE A 41 -2.43 -13.87 -12.90
C ILE A 41 -3.97 -13.85 -13.00
N VAL A 42 -4.65 -13.45 -11.92
CA VAL A 42 -6.11 -13.43 -11.90
C VAL A 42 -6.70 -12.29 -12.74
N THR A 43 -5.97 -11.18 -12.88
CA THR A 43 -6.43 -10.03 -13.68
C THR A 43 -6.05 -10.09 -15.16
N LEU A 44 -5.05 -10.91 -15.54
CA LEU A 44 -4.64 -11.06 -16.94
C LEU A 44 -5.77 -11.55 -17.87
N PRO A 45 -6.57 -12.58 -17.53
CA PRO A 45 -7.69 -13.01 -18.38
C PRO A 45 -8.66 -11.89 -18.72
N ALA A 46 -8.86 -10.94 -17.79
CA ALA A 46 -9.73 -9.80 -18.03
C ALA A 46 -9.23 -8.88 -19.15
N THR A 47 -7.91 -8.67 -19.23
CA THR A 47 -7.31 -7.86 -20.30
C THR A 47 -7.43 -8.52 -21.66
N VAL A 48 -7.32 -9.85 -21.71
CA VAL A 48 -7.46 -10.64 -22.94
C VAL A 48 -8.92 -10.64 -23.41
N ILE A 49 -9.86 -10.82 -22.48
CA ILE A 49 -11.28 -10.85 -22.83
C ILE A 49 -11.77 -9.49 -23.34
N ASN A 50 -11.34 -8.39 -22.71
CA ASN A 50 -11.67 -7.05 -23.21
C ASN A 50 -11.08 -6.77 -24.61
N ALA A 51 -9.92 -7.36 -24.95
CA ALA A 51 -9.38 -7.26 -26.31
C ALA A 51 -10.25 -8.02 -27.32
N LEU A 52 -10.74 -9.20 -26.96
CA LEU A 52 -11.64 -9.99 -27.80
C LEU A 52 -13.02 -9.32 -27.98
N ALA A 53 -13.53 -8.66 -26.95
CA ALA A 53 -14.77 -7.91 -27.04
C ALA A 53 -14.63 -6.62 -27.87
N ALA A 54 -13.47 -5.96 -27.84
CA ALA A 54 -13.18 -4.83 -28.72
C ALA A 54 -13.22 -5.22 -30.21
N GLU A 55 -12.82 -6.45 -30.54
CA GLU A 55 -12.98 -7.05 -31.88
C GLU A 55 -14.43 -7.51 -32.18
N ARG A 56 -15.39 -7.21 -31.29
CA ARG A 56 -16.80 -7.63 -31.35
C ARG A 56 -17.00 -9.14 -31.39
N VAL A 57 -16.01 -9.91 -30.93
CA VAL A 57 -16.10 -11.38 -30.79
C VAL A 57 -16.96 -11.75 -29.57
N LEU A 58 -16.95 -10.89 -28.54
CA LEU A 58 -17.69 -11.08 -27.29
C LEU A 58 -18.64 -9.90 -27.03
N ASP A 59 -19.74 -10.18 -26.34
CA ASP A 59 -20.75 -9.20 -25.96
C ASP A 59 -20.22 -8.27 -24.84
N LEU A 60 -20.58 -6.98 -24.88
CA LEU A 60 -20.22 -5.95 -23.89
C LEU A 60 -20.57 -6.38 -22.45
N LYS A 61 -21.59 -7.25 -22.30
CA LYS A 61 -21.93 -7.89 -21.03
C LYS A 61 -20.72 -8.53 -20.34
N VAL A 62 -19.94 -9.27 -21.13
CA VAL A 62 -18.84 -10.10 -20.65
C VAL A 62 -17.73 -9.21 -20.12
N ASP A 63 -17.42 -8.12 -20.81
CA ASP A 63 -16.45 -7.12 -20.38
C ASP A 63 -16.83 -6.45 -19.08
N VAL A 64 -18.07 -5.99 -18.96
CA VAL A 64 -18.54 -5.31 -17.74
C VAL A 64 -18.51 -6.28 -16.55
N LEU A 65 -18.94 -7.53 -16.73
CA LEU A 65 -18.90 -8.54 -15.68
C LEU A 65 -17.48 -8.82 -15.22
N ILE A 66 -16.56 -9.01 -16.17
CA ILE A 66 -15.17 -9.34 -15.88
C ILE A 66 -14.45 -8.14 -15.25
N PHE A 67 -14.74 -6.93 -15.72
CA PHE A 67 -14.29 -5.71 -15.07
C PHE A 67 -14.75 -5.65 -13.61
N LEU A 68 -16.04 -5.86 -13.34
CA LEU A 68 -16.57 -5.79 -11.98
C LEU A 68 -15.95 -6.86 -11.06
N ILE A 69 -15.78 -8.10 -11.55
CA ILE A 69 -15.09 -9.17 -10.79
C ILE A 69 -13.64 -8.80 -10.53
N SER A 70 -12.93 -8.34 -11.56
CA SER A 70 -11.52 -7.92 -11.44
C SER A 70 -11.36 -6.75 -10.47
N THR A 71 -12.27 -5.79 -10.51
CA THR A 71 -12.30 -4.62 -9.62
C THR A 71 -12.63 -5.02 -8.18
N LEU A 72 -13.57 -5.94 -7.96
CA LEU A 72 -13.86 -6.48 -6.63
C LEU A 72 -12.60 -7.11 -6.02
N LEU A 73 -11.94 -7.98 -6.78
CA LEU A 73 -10.71 -8.62 -6.34
C LEU A 73 -9.61 -7.59 -6.08
N LYS A 74 -9.44 -6.60 -6.97
CA LYS A 74 -8.49 -5.50 -6.78
C LYS A 74 -8.72 -4.77 -5.48
N VAL A 75 -9.92 -4.26 -5.24
CA VAL A 75 -10.21 -3.38 -4.11
C VAL A 75 -9.96 -4.11 -2.78
N VAL A 76 -10.47 -5.34 -2.65
CA VAL A 76 -10.25 -6.15 -1.43
C VAL A 76 -8.77 -6.47 -1.26
N SER A 77 -8.12 -6.91 -2.34
CA SER A 77 -6.71 -7.27 -2.33
C SER A 77 -5.84 -6.09 -1.92
N HIS A 78 -6.08 -4.94 -2.53
CA HIS A 78 -5.28 -3.74 -2.36
C HIS A 78 -5.41 -3.18 -0.94
N PHE A 79 -6.63 -3.12 -0.40
CA PHE A 79 -6.86 -2.73 0.98
C PHE A 79 -6.09 -3.62 1.98
N LEU A 80 -6.16 -4.94 1.81
CA LEU A 80 -5.44 -5.89 2.66
C LEU A 80 -3.92 -5.75 2.53
N MET A 81 -3.43 -5.48 1.32
CA MET A 81 -2.02 -5.24 1.06
C MET A 81 -1.53 -3.98 1.78
N ILE A 82 -2.26 -2.87 1.70
CA ILE A 82 -1.92 -1.61 2.41
C ILE A 82 -1.83 -1.88 3.91
N LEU A 83 -2.85 -2.50 4.49
CA LEU A 83 -2.85 -2.81 5.92
C LEU A 83 -1.71 -3.74 6.32
N SER A 84 -1.39 -4.74 5.48
CA SER A 84 -0.26 -5.64 5.73
C SER A 84 1.08 -4.91 5.73
N VAL A 85 1.26 -3.96 4.81
CA VAL A 85 2.43 -3.08 4.77
C VAL A 85 2.46 -2.17 5.99
N GLY A 86 1.34 -1.55 6.36
CA GLY A 86 1.24 -0.65 7.51
C GLY A 86 1.49 -1.33 8.84
N HIS A 87 0.98 -2.55 9.02
CA HIS A 87 1.24 -3.36 10.21
C HIS A 87 2.74 -3.65 10.40
N ARG A 88 3.52 -3.70 9.31
CA ARG A 88 4.97 -3.94 9.34
C ARG A 88 5.80 -2.66 9.48
N LEU A 89 5.29 -1.53 8.96
CA LEU A 89 5.98 -0.24 9.04
C LEU A 89 5.77 0.46 10.40
N ARG A 90 4.73 0.07 11.14
CA ARG A 90 4.46 0.59 12.48
C ARG A 90 5.46 0.03 13.50
N LEU A 91 6.15 0.93 14.18
CA LEU A 91 6.99 0.64 15.34
C LEU A 91 6.16 0.55 16.64
N ASP A 92 4.96 1.14 16.64
CA ASP A 92 3.95 1.01 17.69
C ASP A 92 3.15 -0.29 17.53
N GLN A 93 2.55 -0.79 18.62
CA GLN A 93 1.68 -1.96 18.57
C GLN A 93 0.51 -1.71 17.61
N ALA A 94 0.57 -2.31 16.43
CA ALA A 94 -0.45 -2.15 15.41
C ALA A 94 -1.77 -2.78 15.86
N SER A 95 -2.74 -1.92 16.19
CA SER A 95 -4.06 -2.32 16.65
C SER A 95 -5.06 -2.32 15.51
N TRP A 96 -5.76 -3.45 15.32
CA TRP A 96 -6.88 -3.59 14.38
C TRP A 96 -8.10 -2.75 14.77
N ASN A 97 -8.19 -2.34 16.04
CA ASN A 97 -9.29 -1.52 16.56
C ASN A 97 -9.06 -0.02 16.34
N HIS A 98 -8.01 0.37 15.61
CA HIS A 98 -7.73 1.77 15.34
C HIS A 98 -8.88 2.40 14.52
N PRO A 99 -9.41 3.58 14.87
CA PRO A 99 -10.55 4.19 14.19
C PRO A 99 -10.38 4.28 12.66
N LEU A 100 -9.19 4.65 12.19
CA LEU A 100 -8.88 4.66 10.75
C LEU A 100 -9.05 3.28 10.07
N ILE A 101 -8.65 2.17 10.70
CA ILE A 101 -8.89 0.83 10.14
C ILE A 101 -10.39 0.54 10.11
N LEU A 102 -11.11 0.85 11.19
CA LEU A 102 -12.55 0.60 11.29
C LEU A 102 -13.32 1.39 10.23
N PHE A 103 -13.08 2.70 10.10
CA PHE A 103 -13.68 3.52 9.06
C PHE A 103 -13.31 3.03 7.67
N GLY A 104 -12.03 2.75 7.42
CA GLY A 104 -11.58 2.19 6.14
C GLY A 104 -12.30 0.89 5.79
N SER A 105 -12.49 0.00 6.78
CA SER A 105 -13.20 -1.27 6.60
C SER A 105 -14.68 -1.08 6.31
N VAL A 106 -15.35 -0.11 6.94
CA VAL A 106 -16.75 0.23 6.64
C VAL A 106 -16.89 0.70 5.18
N PHE A 107 -16.03 1.62 4.75
CA PHE A 107 -16.04 2.10 3.36
C PHE A 107 -15.69 0.98 2.35
N LEU A 108 -14.79 0.06 2.72
CA LEU A 108 -14.53 -1.13 1.92
C LEU A 108 -15.78 -1.99 1.77
N VAL A 109 -16.51 -2.26 2.86
CA VAL A 109 -17.76 -3.02 2.82
C VAL A 109 -18.79 -2.34 1.93
N ILE A 110 -18.96 -1.02 2.04
CA ILE A 110 -19.86 -0.25 1.16
C ILE A 110 -19.46 -0.43 -0.31
N THR A 111 -18.16 -0.34 -0.61
CA THR A 111 -17.63 -0.54 -1.97
C THR A 111 -17.94 -1.94 -2.49
N VAL A 112 -17.68 -2.97 -1.70
CA VAL A 112 -17.95 -4.38 -2.04
C VAL A 112 -19.45 -4.59 -2.32
N VAL A 113 -20.32 -4.07 -1.46
CA VAL A 113 -21.78 -4.16 -1.64
C VAL A 113 -22.20 -3.45 -2.93
N ALA A 114 -21.68 -2.25 -3.21
CA ALA A 114 -21.98 -1.54 -4.45
C ALA A 114 -21.56 -2.33 -5.70
N ILE A 115 -20.39 -2.98 -5.69
CA ILE A 115 -19.93 -3.82 -6.81
C ILE A 115 -20.79 -5.08 -6.94
N LEU A 116 -21.16 -5.73 -5.82
CA LEU A 116 -22.03 -6.91 -5.83
C LEU A 116 -23.42 -6.59 -6.37
N LEU A 117 -24.01 -5.45 -6.00
CA LEU A 117 -25.29 -5.01 -6.54
C LEU A 117 -25.22 -4.76 -8.06
N GLN A 118 -24.13 -4.15 -8.54
CA GLN A 118 -23.89 -3.98 -9.97
C GLN A 118 -23.73 -5.34 -10.68
N LEU A 119 -22.98 -6.28 -10.10
CA LEU A 119 -22.83 -7.64 -10.64
C LEU A 119 -24.18 -8.35 -10.78
N ILE A 120 -25.00 -8.32 -9.73
CA ILE A 120 -26.34 -8.93 -9.75
C ILE A 120 -27.17 -8.28 -10.85
N PHE A 121 -27.20 -6.95 -10.91
CA PHE A 121 -28.00 -6.22 -11.90
C PHE A 121 -27.57 -6.50 -13.34
N VAL A 122 -26.27 -6.49 -13.64
CA VAL A 122 -25.74 -6.81 -14.98
C VAL A 122 -26.07 -8.24 -15.37
N THR A 123 -26.08 -9.16 -14.40
CA THR A 123 -26.41 -10.57 -14.64
C THR A 123 -27.89 -10.77 -14.92
N THR A 124 -28.79 -10.09 -14.19
CA THR A 124 -30.25 -10.30 -14.25
C THR A 124 -31.00 -9.40 -15.23
N HIS A 125 -30.57 -8.15 -15.45
CA HIS A 125 -31.30 -7.13 -16.22
C HIS A 125 -30.53 -6.60 -17.44
N PHE A 126 -29.76 -7.47 -18.11
CA PHE A 126 -28.88 -7.08 -19.21
C PHE A 126 -29.55 -6.29 -20.35
N LYS A 127 -30.79 -6.61 -20.75
CA LYS A 127 -31.48 -5.90 -21.84
C LYS A 127 -31.80 -4.43 -21.52
N VAL A 128 -31.73 -4.03 -20.25
CA VAL A 128 -31.98 -2.66 -19.78
C VAL A 128 -30.68 -1.94 -19.42
N PHE A 129 -29.54 -2.63 -19.52
CA PHE A 129 -28.21 -2.17 -19.12
C PHE A 129 -27.85 -0.80 -19.69
N GLU A 130 -28.13 -0.58 -20.98
CA GLU A 130 -27.75 0.63 -21.72
C GLU A 130 -28.56 1.88 -21.34
N LYS A 131 -29.71 1.73 -20.65
CA LYS A 131 -30.64 2.85 -20.37
C LYS A 131 -30.77 3.20 -18.89
N THR A 132 -30.10 2.49 -17.98
CA THR A 132 -30.40 2.64 -16.55
C THR A 132 -29.41 3.56 -15.84
N THR A 133 -29.85 4.78 -15.52
CA THR A 133 -29.14 5.76 -14.67
C THR A 133 -28.78 5.22 -13.27
N SER A 134 -29.49 4.21 -12.77
CA SER A 134 -29.28 3.62 -11.44
C SER A 134 -27.92 2.94 -11.27
N LEU A 135 -27.42 2.24 -12.30
CA LEU A 135 -26.10 1.60 -12.27
C LEU A 135 -24.98 2.63 -12.15
N PHE A 136 -25.11 3.74 -12.86
CA PHE A 136 -24.16 4.84 -12.81
C PHE A 136 -24.04 5.41 -11.39
N TYR A 137 -25.16 5.65 -10.71
CA TYR A 137 -25.12 6.10 -9.31
C TYR A 137 -24.50 5.08 -8.36
N SER A 138 -24.79 3.78 -8.55
CA SER A 138 -24.15 2.72 -7.77
C SER A 138 -22.63 2.67 -7.97
N PHE A 139 -22.19 2.84 -9.22
CA PHE A 139 -20.77 2.96 -9.56
C PHE A 139 -20.11 4.16 -8.88
N VAL A 140 -20.75 5.33 -8.90
CA VAL A 140 -20.25 6.55 -8.21
C VAL A 140 -20.10 6.36 -6.72
N VAL A 141 -21.15 5.83 -6.06
CA VAL A 141 -21.13 5.59 -4.62
C VAL A 141 -20.03 4.59 -4.27
N GLY A 142 -19.89 3.52 -5.06
CA GLY A 142 -18.81 2.55 -4.92
C GLY A 142 -17.43 3.18 -5.08
N LEU A 143 -17.23 4.04 -6.09
CA LEU A 143 -15.97 4.74 -6.34
C LEU A 143 -15.59 5.67 -5.18
N ILE A 144 -16.54 6.50 -4.71
CA ILE A 144 -16.32 7.43 -3.59
C ILE A 144 -15.97 6.63 -2.32
N ALA A 145 -16.70 5.55 -2.05
CA ALA A 145 -16.42 4.68 -0.92
C ALA A 145 -15.02 4.03 -1.04
N ALA A 146 -14.61 3.58 -2.23
CA ALA A 146 -13.29 3.00 -2.46
C ALA A 146 -12.17 4.02 -2.15
N ILE A 147 -12.34 5.27 -2.59
CA ILE A 147 -11.39 6.36 -2.32
C ILE A 147 -11.24 6.57 -0.81
N PHE A 148 -12.35 6.62 -0.07
CA PHE A 148 -12.29 6.76 1.39
C PHE A 148 -11.67 5.54 2.07
N ALA A 149 -12.04 4.33 1.66
CA ALA A 149 -11.47 3.09 2.21
C ALA A 149 -9.94 3.11 2.14
N ASP A 150 -9.41 3.40 0.94
CA ASP A 150 -7.99 3.45 0.71
C ASP A 150 -7.35 4.65 1.43
N ALA A 151 -7.97 5.84 1.43
CA ALA A 151 -7.44 7.00 2.14
C ALA A 151 -7.26 6.74 3.65
N PHE A 152 -8.21 6.05 4.29
CA PHE A 152 -8.11 5.68 5.70
C PHE A 152 -7.03 4.62 5.94
N ALA A 153 -6.97 3.57 5.10
CA ALA A 153 -5.92 2.55 5.19
C ALA A 153 -4.53 3.15 4.96
N PHE A 154 -4.40 4.08 4.01
CA PHE A 154 -3.17 4.82 3.72
C PHE A 154 -2.73 5.68 4.88
N THR A 155 -3.65 6.51 5.38
CA THR A 155 -3.39 7.38 6.52
C THR A 155 -2.94 6.54 7.71
N TYR A 156 -3.62 5.43 8.01
CA TYR A 156 -3.23 4.53 9.09
C TYR A 156 -1.82 3.95 8.93
N THR A 157 -1.52 3.46 7.72
CA THR A 157 -0.27 2.78 7.35
C THR A 157 0.92 3.71 7.44
N PHE A 158 0.76 4.95 6.97
CA PHE A 158 1.84 5.93 6.90
C PHE A 158 1.78 6.99 8.00
N LEU A 159 0.81 6.93 8.92
CA LEU A 159 0.73 7.81 10.09
C LEU A 159 2.05 7.88 10.85
N PRO A 160 2.77 6.77 11.12
CA PRO A 160 4.04 6.82 11.83
C PRO A 160 5.13 7.54 11.04
N LEU A 161 5.12 7.47 9.70
CA LEU A 161 6.04 8.23 8.84
C LEU A 161 5.72 9.73 8.89
N MET A 162 4.43 10.08 8.92
CA MET A 162 3.97 11.48 9.02
C MET A 162 4.21 12.08 10.41
N GLN A 163 4.10 11.28 11.47
CA GLN A 163 4.24 11.70 12.87
C GLN A 163 5.64 11.41 13.45
N TRP A 164 6.59 10.99 12.61
CA TRP A 164 7.92 10.58 13.03
C TRP A 164 8.64 11.68 13.82
N LYS A 165 8.73 11.52 15.14
CA LYS A 165 9.37 12.47 16.06
C LYS A 165 10.88 12.54 15.82
N ARG A 166 11.42 13.75 16.02
CA ARG A 166 12.80 14.17 15.76
C ARG A 166 13.87 13.24 16.36
N GLU A 167 13.61 12.64 17.52
CA GLU A 167 14.54 11.76 18.24
C GLU A 167 14.80 10.41 17.55
N ASN A 168 13.86 9.89 16.75
CA ASN A 168 14.04 8.60 16.07
C ASN A 168 14.80 8.71 14.73
N ARG A 169 15.27 9.91 14.34
CA ARG A 169 15.95 10.18 13.05
C ARG A 169 17.45 9.87 13.07
N GLU A 170 18.01 9.59 14.24
CA GLU A 170 19.45 9.35 14.42
C GLU A 170 19.88 7.92 14.05
N ASN A 171 18.93 6.98 13.98
CA ASN A 171 19.19 5.61 13.56
C ASN A 171 19.08 5.48 12.03
N GLU A 172 20.20 5.20 11.35
CA GLU A 172 20.29 5.06 9.90
C GLU A 172 19.32 3.99 9.34
N GLY A 173 19.17 2.86 10.05
CA GLY A 173 18.22 1.81 9.68
C GLY A 173 16.76 2.29 9.66
N ASN A 174 16.39 3.13 10.62
CA ASN A 174 15.05 3.72 10.70
C ASN A 174 14.79 4.76 9.61
N ALA A 175 15.79 5.60 9.30
CA ALA A 175 15.72 6.56 8.20
C ALA A 175 15.58 5.85 6.84
N ARG A 176 16.27 4.72 6.65
CA ARG A 176 16.18 3.91 5.44
C ARG A 176 14.83 3.21 5.29
N ASN A 177 14.26 2.68 6.37
CA ASN A 177 12.90 2.12 6.35
C ASN A 177 11.85 3.20 6.01
N THR A 178 12.03 4.42 6.53
CA THR A 178 11.22 5.59 6.18
C THR A 178 11.34 5.95 4.70
N ALA A 179 12.55 5.95 4.15
CA ALA A 179 12.78 6.21 2.73
C ALA A 179 12.10 5.17 1.81
N ILE A 180 12.13 3.89 2.21
CA ILE A 180 11.41 2.82 1.51
C ILE A 180 9.89 3.04 1.61
N GLY A 181 9.39 3.35 2.82
CA GLY A 181 7.98 3.68 3.03
C GLY A 181 7.52 4.87 2.17
N LEU A 182 8.33 5.91 2.07
CA LEU A 182 8.06 7.08 1.23
C LEU A 182 8.03 6.72 -0.26
N TRP A 183 8.91 5.84 -0.73
CA TRP A 183 8.85 5.34 -2.11
C TRP A 183 7.53 4.64 -2.43
N PHE A 184 7.10 3.73 -1.55
CA PHE A 184 5.82 3.04 -1.70
C PHE A 184 4.66 4.05 -1.66
N PHE A 185 4.69 5.00 -0.74
CA PHE A 185 3.70 6.06 -0.64
C PHE A 185 3.58 6.87 -1.93
N VAL A 186 4.70 7.36 -2.48
CA VAL A 186 4.71 8.18 -3.71
C VAL A 186 4.20 7.37 -4.90
N THR A 187 4.72 6.17 -5.09
CA THR A 187 4.30 5.27 -6.18
C THR A 187 2.78 5.07 -6.18
N GLN A 188 2.27 4.74 -5.01
CA GLN A 188 0.88 4.43 -4.76
C GLN A 188 -0.02 5.67 -4.95
N TRP A 189 0.39 6.80 -4.41
CA TRP A 189 -0.30 8.08 -4.54
C TRP A 189 -0.40 8.53 -6.01
N THR A 190 0.71 8.41 -6.76
CA THR A 190 0.75 8.77 -8.19
C THR A 190 -0.19 7.90 -9.01
N CYS A 191 -0.12 6.58 -8.89
CA CYS A 191 -1.00 5.67 -9.64
C CYS A 191 -2.48 5.92 -9.31
N TYR A 192 -2.81 6.19 -8.04
CA TYR A 192 -4.18 6.43 -7.61
C TYR A 192 -4.73 7.77 -8.10
N THR A 193 -3.92 8.83 -8.06
CA THR A 193 -4.36 10.14 -8.56
C THR A 193 -4.68 10.08 -10.04
N ILE A 194 -3.88 9.34 -10.83
CA ILE A 194 -4.16 9.12 -12.25
C ILE A 194 -5.47 8.32 -12.43
N GLN A 195 -5.68 7.25 -11.65
CA GLN A 195 -6.93 6.47 -11.71
C GLN A 195 -8.16 7.30 -11.35
N VAL A 196 -8.11 8.10 -10.27
CA VAL A 196 -9.23 8.97 -9.87
C VAL A 196 -9.51 10.02 -10.94
N ALA A 197 -8.47 10.66 -11.50
CA ALA A 197 -8.64 11.62 -12.59
C ALA A 197 -9.29 10.98 -13.82
N LEU A 198 -8.89 9.76 -14.16
CA LEU A 198 -9.46 8.98 -15.26
C LEU A 198 -10.94 8.65 -15.02
N TYR A 199 -11.31 8.23 -13.81
CA TYR A 199 -12.71 8.00 -13.46
C TYR A 199 -13.53 9.29 -13.49
N LEU A 200 -13.01 10.41 -12.96
CA LEU A 200 -13.68 11.71 -13.02
C LEU A 200 -13.89 12.17 -14.47
N TRP A 201 -12.90 11.97 -15.34
CA TRP A 201 -13.04 12.25 -16.77
C TRP A 201 -14.16 11.41 -17.42
N PHE A 202 -14.20 10.10 -17.16
CA PHE A 202 -15.26 9.22 -17.66
C PHE A 202 -16.65 9.67 -17.16
N MET A 203 -16.74 9.97 -15.87
CA MET A 203 -17.94 10.48 -15.21
C MET A 203 -18.47 11.77 -15.82
N ILE A 204 -17.59 12.71 -16.14
CA ILE A 204 -17.94 13.99 -16.77
C ILE A 204 -18.37 13.79 -18.22
N SER A 205 -17.73 12.86 -18.93
CA SER A 205 -18.03 12.59 -20.34
C SER A 205 -19.41 11.95 -20.53
N TYR A 206 -19.91 11.21 -19.53
CA TYR A 206 -21.23 10.54 -19.53
C TYR A 206 -21.51 9.73 -20.81
N ASP A 207 -20.47 9.09 -21.35
CA ASP A 207 -20.54 8.34 -22.59
C ASP A 207 -19.89 6.96 -22.39
N TRP A 208 -20.71 5.93 -22.57
CA TRP A 208 -20.31 4.53 -22.40
C TRP A 208 -19.36 4.06 -23.50
N ASP A 209 -19.28 4.74 -24.64
CA ASP A 209 -18.29 4.42 -25.67
C ASP A 209 -16.86 4.69 -25.16
N TYR A 210 -16.70 5.62 -24.21
CA TYR A 210 -15.42 5.85 -23.53
C TYR A 210 -15.12 4.87 -22.40
N PHE A 211 -16.08 4.03 -21.99
CA PHE A 211 -15.85 3.00 -20.96
C PHE A 211 -14.73 2.05 -21.38
N VAL A 212 -14.70 1.73 -22.66
CA VAL A 212 -13.70 0.91 -23.33
C VAL A 212 -12.30 1.53 -23.18
N ILE A 213 -12.16 2.83 -23.47
CA ILE A 213 -10.88 3.56 -23.30
C ILE A 213 -10.47 3.62 -21.82
N LEU A 214 -11.43 3.88 -20.93
CA LEU A 214 -11.22 3.86 -19.48
C LEU A 214 -10.61 2.53 -19.03
N LEU A 215 -11.19 1.39 -19.46
CA LEU A 215 -10.69 0.06 -19.10
C LEU A 215 -9.25 -0.15 -19.56
N ALA A 216 -8.94 0.16 -20.82
CA ALA A 216 -7.60 -0.04 -21.38
C ALA A 216 -6.51 0.71 -20.60
N ILE A 217 -6.78 1.97 -20.25
CA ILE A 217 -5.86 2.80 -19.46
C ILE A 217 -5.79 2.26 -18.03
N GLU A 218 -6.93 1.87 -17.44
CA GLU A 218 -6.97 1.37 -16.08
C GLU A 218 -6.14 0.09 -15.90
N TYR A 219 -6.28 -0.89 -16.78
CA TYR A 219 -5.46 -2.11 -16.75
C TYR A 219 -3.97 -1.80 -16.91
N SER A 220 -3.63 -0.88 -17.81
CA SER A 220 -2.25 -0.43 -17.98
C SER A 220 -1.68 0.14 -16.67
N ILE A 221 -2.41 1.04 -15.99
CA ILE A 221 -1.98 1.61 -14.71
C ILE A 221 -1.87 0.53 -13.63
N ARG A 222 -2.84 -0.39 -13.54
CA ARG A 222 -2.81 -1.52 -12.59
C ARG A 222 -1.53 -2.35 -12.76
N PHE A 223 -1.16 -2.68 -14.00
CA PHE A 223 0.05 -3.44 -14.28
C PHE A 223 1.33 -2.65 -14.07
N ILE A 224 1.37 -1.35 -14.41
CA ILE A 224 2.49 -0.47 -14.06
C ILE A 224 2.70 -0.45 -12.54
N GLN A 225 1.63 -0.32 -11.77
CA GLN A 225 1.68 -0.34 -10.31
C GLN A 225 2.19 -1.67 -9.76
N ASN A 226 1.70 -2.80 -10.30
CA ASN A 226 2.18 -4.14 -9.95
C ASN A 226 3.67 -4.31 -10.28
N LEU A 227 4.12 -3.78 -11.42
CA LEU A 227 5.53 -3.78 -11.78
C LEU A 227 6.32 -3.01 -10.70
N LEU A 228 5.93 -1.77 -10.38
CA LEU A 228 6.63 -0.94 -9.39
C LEU A 228 6.70 -1.60 -7.99
N TYR A 229 5.73 -2.42 -7.60
CA TYR A 229 5.79 -3.21 -6.34
C TYR A 229 6.66 -4.46 -6.40
N THR A 230 6.93 -4.94 -7.61
CA THR A 230 7.72 -6.15 -7.79
C THR A 230 9.22 -5.85 -7.73
N TRP A 231 9.68 -4.73 -8.31
CA TRP A 231 11.09 -4.33 -8.19
C TRP A 231 11.39 -3.62 -6.88
N ARG A 232 12.64 -3.73 -6.45
CA ARG A 232 13.13 -2.95 -5.31
C ARG A 232 13.20 -1.47 -5.72
N PRO A 233 12.95 -0.52 -4.80
CA PRO A 233 13.22 0.88 -5.07
C PRO A 233 14.69 1.06 -5.49
N PRO A 234 14.97 1.94 -6.47
CA PRO A 234 16.34 2.20 -6.90
C PRO A 234 17.22 2.63 -5.71
N LYS A 235 18.36 1.95 -5.50
CA LYS A 235 19.26 2.20 -4.36
C LYS A 235 19.67 3.67 -4.26
N ILE A 236 19.88 4.33 -5.39
CA ILE A 236 20.23 5.76 -5.48
C ILE A 236 19.15 6.64 -4.83
N ILE A 237 17.87 6.35 -5.11
CA ILE A 237 16.74 7.11 -4.58
C ILE A 237 16.62 6.87 -3.07
N VAL A 238 16.73 5.61 -2.64
CA VAL A 238 16.67 5.27 -1.21
C VAL A 238 17.81 5.95 -0.47
N ASN A 239 19.06 5.85 -0.97
CA ASN A 239 20.21 6.47 -0.32
C ASN A 239 20.06 7.99 -0.28
N PHE A 240 19.63 8.63 -1.37
CA PHE A 240 19.35 10.07 -1.39
C PHE A 240 18.31 10.47 -0.34
N LEU A 241 17.18 9.76 -0.28
CA LEU A 241 16.12 10.01 0.70
C LEU A 241 16.59 9.78 2.13
N THR A 242 17.29 8.67 2.40
CA THR A 242 17.88 8.36 3.72
C THR A 242 18.83 9.46 4.15
N THR A 243 19.77 9.85 3.28
CA THR A 243 20.70 10.94 3.57
C THR A 243 19.96 12.24 3.83
N ARG A 244 18.90 12.59 3.08
CA ARG A 244 18.10 13.79 3.33
C ARG A 244 17.31 13.74 4.63
N ILE A 245 16.74 12.59 4.98
CA ILE A 245 16.03 12.38 6.24
C ILE A 245 16.99 12.53 7.43
N CYS A 246 18.22 12.03 7.31
CA CYS A 246 19.27 12.20 8.32
C CYS A 246 19.87 13.62 8.35
N THR A 247 20.06 14.26 7.19
CA THR A 247 20.75 15.58 7.03
C THR A 247 19.82 16.79 7.13
N SER A 248 18.49 16.61 7.12
CA SER A 248 17.54 17.69 7.47
C SER A 248 17.70 18.22 8.90
N ASN A 249 18.76 17.80 9.61
CA ASN A 249 19.19 18.21 10.93
C ASN A 249 20.39 19.21 10.93
N THR A 250 20.90 19.71 9.80
CA THR A 250 22.09 20.61 9.82
C THR A 250 21.85 22.03 9.25
N SER A 251 20.68 22.61 9.44
CA SER A 251 20.48 24.04 9.15
C SER A 251 19.27 24.61 9.86
N THR A 252 19.42 24.86 11.17
CA THR A 252 18.68 25.92 11.91
C THR A 252 19.28 26.22 13.29
N VAL A 253 20.57 25.93 13.49
CA VAL A 253 21.35 26.50 14.58
C VAL A 253 22.75 26.75 14.02
N VAL A 254 22.90 27.81 13.22
CA VAL A 254 24.19 28.52 13.19
C VAL A 254 24.18 29.34 14.48
N ASP A 255 24.40 28.67 15.61
CA ASP A 255 24.85 29.36 16.81
C ASP A 255 26.27 29.79 16.52
N LEU A 256 26.36 31.09 16.26
CA LEU A 256 27.58 31.85 16.22
C LEU A 256 28.17 31.87 17.64
N SER A 257 28.84 30.79 18.05
CA SER A 257 29.69 30.81 19.24
C SER A 257 30.94 29.97 19.01
N HIS A 258 32.00 30.69 18.66
CA HIS A 258 33.37 30.29 18.94
C HIS A 258 33.48 29.75 20.37
N THR A 259 33.90 28.51 20.56
CA THR A 259 34.86 28.08 21.62
C THR A 259 35.18 26.59 21.51
N THR A 260 36.46 26.30 21.18
CA THR A 260 37.31 25.14 21.53
C THR A 260 36.83 23.67 21.37
N PRO A 261 37.70 22.77 20.89
CA PRO A 261 37.34 21.37 20.60
C PRO A 261 37.46 20.48 21.85
N PRO A 262 36.50 19.57 22.12
CA PRO A 262 36.77 18.43 22.97
C PRO A 262 37.22 17.25 22.11
N THR A 263 38.48 16.92 22.32
CA THR A 263 39.14 15.63 22.15
C THR A 263 38.19 14.47 22.44
N GLY A 264 38.04 13.56 21.46
CA GLY A 264 37.24 12.36 21.62
C GLY A 264 36.78 11.84 20.28
N SER A 265 37.69 11.31 19.46
CA SER A 265 37.32 10.58 18.26
C SER A 265 36.56 9.32 18.68
N LYS A 266 35.23 9.42 18.81
CA LYS A 266 34.36 8.27 18.61
C LYS A 266 34.51 7.88 17.16
N LYS A 267 35.43 6.95 16.94
CA LYS A 267 35.57 6.16 15.73
C LYS A 267 34.17 5.65 15.41
N LEU A 268 33.48 6.30 14.49
CA LEU A 268 32.25 5.80 13.87
C LEU A 268 32.64 4.45 13.30
N VAL A 269 32.27 3.40 14.03
CA VAL A 269 32.40 2.03 13.56
C VAL A 269 31.49 1.98 12.35
N SER A 270 32.12 2.09 11.18
CA SER A 270 31.63 1.63 9.90
C SER A 270 31.31 0.15 10.08
N GLU A 271 30.14 -0.14 10.63
CA GLU A 271 29.54 -1.46 10.51
C GLU A 271 29.42 -1.71 9.02
N THR A 272 30.31 -2.58 8.55
CA THR A 272 30.36 -3.03 7.18
C THR A 272 29.07 -3.81 6.98
N TYR A 273 28.09 -3.12 6.41
CA TYR A 273 26.74 -3.61 6.15
C TYR A 273 26.83 -4.86 5.26
N ASN A 274 26.50 -6.01 5.83
CA ASN A 274 26.16 -7.22 5.08
C ASN A 274 24.82 -6.98 4.35
N GLU A 275 24.65 -7.55 3.16
CA GLU A 275 23.46 -7.51 2.31
C GLU A 275 22.13 -7.98 2.98
N GLN A 276 22.15 -8.27 4.28
CA GLN A 276 21.07 -8.79 5.11
C GLN A 276 20.04 -7.76 5.58
N THR A 277 20.18 -6.44 5.39
CA THR A 277 19.10 -5.52 5.85
C THR A 277 17.94 -5.40 4.84
N TYR A 278 17.98 -6.13 3.72
CA TYR A 278 16.76 -6.52 2.99
C TYR A 278 16.09 -7.76 3.63
N ILE A 279 16.88 -8.59 4.32
CA ILE A 279 16.46 -9.72 5.18
C ILE A 279 16.00 -9.21 6.56
N GLU A 280 16.19 -7.94 6.96
CA GLU A 280 15.60 -7.42 8.22
C GLU A 280 14.10 -7.07 8.13
N TYR A 281 13.49 -7.09 6.93
CA TYR A 281 12.03 -7.31 6.83
C TYR A 281 11.61 -8.74 7.26
N GLU A 282 12.60 -9.63 7.46
CA GLU A 282 12.47 -11.06 7.74
C GLU A 282 12.84 -11.43 9.20
N THR A 283 13.60 -10.61 9.93
CA THR A 283 14.10 -10.95 11.30
C THR A 283 13.40 -10.23 12.46
N ALA A 284 12.73 -9.10 12.23
CA ALA A 284 12.04 -8.36 13.30
C ALA A 284 10.88 -9.12 13.97
N SER A 285 10.45 -10.26 13.42
CA SER A 285 9.41 -11.11 14.02
C SER A 285 9.95 -12.21 14.95
N LYS A 286 11.27 -12.41 15.07
CA LYS A 286 11.82 -13.46 15.95
C LYS A 286 12.47 -12.93 17.23
N ASP A 287 12.93 -11.68 17.26
CA ASP A 287 13.61 -11.14 18.44
C ASP A 287 12.69 -10.42 19.44
N LEU A 288 11.42 -10.12 19.09
CA LEU A 288 10.45 -9.63 20.08
C LEU A 288 9.77 -10.72 20.92
N SER A 289 9.91 -12.00 20.55
CA SER A 289 9.46 -13.14 21.38
C SER A 289 10.52 -13.63 22.38
N GLY A 290 11.73 -13.10 22.35
CA GLY A 290 12.84 -13.49 23.23
C GLY A 290 13.12 -12.54 24.40
N GLN A 291 12.43 -11.40 24.48
CA GLN A 291 12.67 -10.37 25.51
C GLN A 291 11.42 -10.03 26.35
N ILE A 292 10.55 -11.03 26.56
CA ILE A 292 9.53 -11.00 27.62
C ILE A 292 9.85 -12.11 28.62
N SER A 293 10.99 -12.01 29.30
CA SER A 293 11.23 -12.76 30.55
C SER A 293 12.38 -12.17 31.37
N THR A 294 12.25 -10.92 31.84
CA THR A 294 12.89 -10.44 33.09
C THR A 294 12.52 -8.98 33.33
N TYR A 295 11.24 -8.68 33.59
CA TYR A 295 10.86 -7.43 34.28
C TYR A 295 9.43 -7.54 34.86
N SER A 296 9.13 -8.65 35.53
CA SER A 296 7.82 -8.89 36.14
C SER A 296 7.89 -9.30 37.60
N ASP A 297 8.89 -8.84 38.38
CA ASP A 297 9.04 -9.22 39.79
C ASP A 297 9.44 -8.08 40.77
N ILE A 298 9.16 -6.80 40.46
CA ILE A 298 9.48 -5.69 41.41
C ILE A 298 8.26 -4.84 41.81
N ARG A 299 7.02 -5.31 41.60
CA ARG A 299 5.83 -4.65 42.21
C ARG A 299 4.83 -5.64 42.78
N ARG A 300 5.26 -6.34 43.83
CA ARG A 300 4.36 -6.97 44.82
C ARG A 300 5.11 -7.24 46.13
N SER A 301 5.52 -6.19 46.81
CA SER A 301 5.86 -6.26 48.25
C SER A 301 5.83 -4.86 48.86
N GLU A 302 4.64 -4.26 48.91
CA GLU A 302 4.36 -3.16 49.84
C GLU A 302 2.96 -3.38 50.43
N SER A 303 2.90 -4.27 51.40
CA SER A 303 1.89 -4.24 52.45
C SER A 303 2.46 -5.01 53.64
N ASN A 304 3.05 -4.29 54.59
CA ASN A 304 2.90 -4.50 56.03
C ASN A 304 3.83 -3.55 56.78
N VAL A 305 3.31 -2.36 57.08
CA VAL A 305 3.83 -1.51 58.15
C VAL A 305 3.36 -2.15 59.45
N SER A 306 4.25 -2.83 60.17
CA SER A 306 4.08 -3.15 61.59
C SER A 306 5.11 -2.34 62.38
N ILE A 307 4.61 -1.30 63.05
CA ILE A 307 5.34 -0.48 64.01
C ILE A 307 5.64 -1.38 65.23
N VAL A 308 6.93 -1.62 65.51
CA VAL A 308 7.39 -2.25 66.76
C VAL A 308 7.89 -1.13 67.68
N PRO A 309 7.44 -1.06 68.94
CA PRO A 309 7.88 -0.03 69.88
C PRO A 309 9.31 -0.31 70.37
N ASN A 310 10.13 0.73 70.34
CA ASN A 310 11.47 0.76 70.91
C ASN A 310 11.36 0.93 72.43
N ASN A 311 11.89 -0.03 73.20
CA ASN A 311 12.17 0.18 74.63
C ASN A 311 13.51 -0.47 74.96
N HIS A 312 14.47 0.34 75.40
CA HIS A 312 15.51 -0.09 76.32
C HIS A 312 15.87 1.07 77.26
N TYR A 313 15.73 0.78 78.56
CA TYR A 313 15.99 1.54 79.79
C TYR A 313 14.94 2.56 80.23
#